data_AF-A0A4Q7BQL3-F1
#
_entry.id   AF-A0A4Q7BQL3-F1
#
_cell.length_a   1.000
_cell.length_b   1.000
_cell.length_c   1.000
_cell.angle_alpha   90.00
_cell.angle_beta   90.00
_cell.angle_gamma   90.00
#
_symmetry.space_group_name_H-M   'P 1'
#
loop_
_entity.id
_entity.type
_entity.pdbx_description
1 polymer ?
#
loop_
_entity_poly.entity_id
_entity_poly.type
_entity_poly.pdbx_seq_one_letter_code
_entity_poly.pdbx_strand_id
1 'polypeptide(L)'
;EQLLVRVVNIAGQSSEGYFYETVTVDTTIPDVAIEPIVDSTSPITGTAEGNSVVIVNVIVNGVKGSDQYVSADPTGNWSISIPGLMPGQSVSAVSVDQAGNRSIVATETVPDATPSASFVSKQYVDNVAADTGTDGATAKSNDATPNSSLADDSGTSSLENSSGVASTPSTFNGSSADEVFQGNAGNDTYNMGTTGGSDTIYFALLNASHDTGGNGIDQANNFKIGKIETDANADVIDIHELLNDKISNALHTDSTGKVTLDPSSNLTEYVNVTYDGTNTHVQIDRDGKAGTTHTFTDVLILNDVKTDLLTLIQNNQLII
;
A
#
# COMPACT_ATOMS: atom_id res chain seq x y z
N GLU A 1 -13.77 27.65 36.61
CA GLU A 1 -13.75 29.09 36.95
C GLU A 1 -15.01 29.44 37.75
N GLN A 2 -15.05 30.58 38.47
CA GLN A 2 -16.27 31.00 39.20
C GLN A 2 -16.95 32.15 38.46
N LEU A 3 -18.23 32.00 38.17
CA LEU A 3 -19.06 33.08 37.64
C LEU A 3 -19.55 33.97 38.79
N LEU A 4 -19.36 35.28 38.65
CA LEU A 4 -19.83 36.28 39.59
C LEU A 4 -21.18 36.84 39.11
N VAL A 5 -22.26 36.51 39.82
CA VAL A 5 -23.60 36.97 39.46
C VAL A 5 -24.07 38.04 40.46
N ARG A 6 -24.54 39.17 39.93
CA ARG A 6 -25.28 40.20 40.69
C ARG A 6 -26.69 40.34 40.11
N VAL A 7 -27.70 40.38 40.97
CA VAL A 7 -29.07 40.64 40.53
C VAL A 7 -29.30 42.14 40.54
N VAL A 8 -29.85 42.71 39.47
CA VAL A 8 -30.22 44.13 39.37
C VAL A 8 -31.72 44.23 39.10
N ASN A 9 -32.44 45.00 39.90
CA ASN A 9 -33.87 45.24 39.67
C ASN A 9 -34.11 46.22 38.51
N ILE A 10 -35.37 46.40 38.09
CA ILE A 10 -35.72 47.32 36.99
C ILE A 10 -35.41 48.80 37.29
N ALA A 11 -35.18 49.14 38.56
CA ALA A 11 -34.74 50.46 39.00
C ALA A 11 -33.20 50.60 39.07
N GLY A 12 -32.44 49.59 38.66
CA GLY A 12 -30.98 49.62 38.62
C GLY A 12 -30.27 49.30 39.95
N GLN A 13 -31.00 48.89 40.99
CA GLN A 13 -30.41 48.55 42.30
C GLN A 13 -29.93 47.10 42.32
N SER A 14 -28.72 46.87 42.83
CA SER A 14 -28.10 45.55 42.95
C SER A 14 -28.39 44.86 44.30
N SER A 15 -28.36 43.53 44.33
CA SER A 15 -28.35 42.73 45.57
C SER A 15 -27.16 43.09 46.48
N GLU A 16 -27.32 42.95 47.81
CA GLU A 16 -26.24 43.24 48.78
C GLU A 16 -25.09 42.22 48.77
N GLY A 17 -25.28 41.07 48.12
CA GLY A 17 -24.27 40.03 47.98
C GLY A 17 -24.04 39.64 46.52
N TYR A 18 -22.88 39.04 46.29
CA TYR A 18 -22.55 38.31 45.07
C TYR A 18 -22.88 36.84 45.24
N PHE A 19 -23.40 36.21 44.18
CA PHE A 19 -23.49 34.77 44.09
C PHE A 19 -22.31 34.25 43.29
N TYR A 20 -21.64 33.21 43.81
CA TYR A 20 -20.59 32.49 43.12
C TYR A 20 -21.18 31.16 42.65
N GLU A 21 -21.11 30.91 41.35
CA GLU A 21 -21.41 29.60 40.79
C GLU A 21 -20.10 28.96 40.34
N THR A 22 -19.79 27.79 40.89
CA THR A 22 -18.64 26.99 40.46
C THR A 22 -18.98 26.29 39.16
N VAL A 23 -18.33 26.70 38.07
CA VAL A 23 -18.34 25.97 36.81
C VAL A 23 -17.14 25.02 36.80
N THR A 24 -17.42 23.73 36.84
CA THR A 24 -16.45 22.67 36.58
C THR A 24 -16.42 22.42 35.07
N VAL A 25 -15.29 22.78 34.44
CA VAL A 25 -15.03 22.40 33.05
C VAL A 25 -14.33 21.05 33.10
N ASP A 26 -14.85 20.10 32.33
CA ASP A 26 -14.18 18.83 32.16
C ASP A 26 -12.97 19.03 31.24
N THR A 27 -11.78 18.76 31.77
CA THR A 27 -10.50 18.84 31.04
C THR A 27 -9.84 17.46 30.94
N THR A 28 -10.58 16.40 31.25
CA THR A 28 -10.06 15.04 31.22
C THR A 28 -9.92 14.61 29.78
N ILE A 29 -8.74 14.12 29.41
CA ILE A 29 -8.51 13.60 28.07
C ILE A 29 -9.00 12.14 28.06
N PRO A 30 -9.90 11.73 27.14
CA PRO A 30 -10.33 10.34 27.05
C PRO A 30 -9.22 9.43 26.54
N ASP A 31 -9.24 8.16 26.95
CA ASP A 31 -8.36 7.12 26.42
C ASP A 31 -8.91 6.55 25.09
N VAL A 32 -8.00 6.05 24.24
CA VAL A 32 -8.33 5.29 23.02
C VAL A 32 -7.25 4.27 22.72
N ALA A 33 -7.65 3.08 22.27
CA ALA A 33 -6.75 2.04 21.76
C ALA A 33 -7.42 1.29 20.61
N ILE A 34 -6.59 0.79 19.69
CA ILE A 34 -6.98 -0.14 18.63
C ILE A 34 -6.42 -1.50 19.03
N GLU A 35 -7.23 -2.55 19.03
CA GLU A 35 -6.75 -3.92 19.19
C GLU A 35 -6.04 -4.38 17.92
N PRO A 36 -5.07 -5.32 17.99
CA PRO A 36 -4.35 -5.81 16.82
C PRO A 36 -5.30 -6.21 15.68
N ILE A 37 -5.09 -5.61 14.51
CA ILE A 37 -5.88 -5.93 13.33
C ILE A 37 -5.49 -7.33 12.87
N VAL A 38 -6.48 -8.17 12.57
CA VAL A 38 -6.26 -9.59 12.26
C VAL A 38 -6.14 -9.86 10.75
N ASP A 39 -6.90 -9.14 9.93
CA ASP A 39 -6.92 -9.25 8.47
C ASP A 39 -7.62 -8.02 7.84
N SER A 40 -7.68 -7.95 6.51
CA SER A 40 -8.26 -6.85 5.74
C SER A 40 -9.80 -6.86 5.61
N THR A 41 -10.48 -7.86 6.16
CA THR A 41 -11.92 -8.08 6.01
C THR A 41 -12.69 -8.03 7.33
N SER A 42 -12.00 -8.33 8.43
CA SER A 42 -12.52 -8.34 9.79
C SER A 42 -12.76 -6.91 10.29
N PRO A 43 -13.75 -6.70 11.17
CA PRO A 43 -13.96 -5.39 11.81
C PRO A 43 -12.72 -4.97 12.61
N ILE A 44 -12.38 -3.68 12.54
CA ILE A 44 -11.41 -3.08 13.44
C ILE A 44 -12.08 -2.94 14.81
N THR A 45 -11.38 -3.35 15.86
CA THR A 45 -11.89 -3.31 17.24
C THR A 45 -10.93 -2.54 18.15
N GLY A 46 -11.44 -2.09 19.30
CA GLY A 46 -10.63 -1.32 20.24
C GLY A 46 -11.37 -0.98 21.52
N THR A 47 -10.69 -0.18 22.35
CA THR A 47 -11.26 0.39 23.58
C THR A 47 -11.18 1.92 23.56
N ALA A 48 -12.09 2.57 24.28
CA ALA A 48 -12.12 4.01 24.51
C ALA A 48 -12.91 4.33 25.79
N GLU A 49 -13.01 5.60 26.17
CA GLU A 49 -13.92 6.00 27.25
C GLU A 49 -15.38 5.60 26.94
N GLY A 50 -16.10 5.07 27.94
CA GLY A 50 -17.46 4.58 27.74
C GLY A 50 -18.43 5.67 27.25
N ASN A 51 -19.23 5.36 26.24
CA ASN A 51 -20.16 6.30 25.56
C ASN A 51 -19.48 7.45 24.80
N SER A 52 -18.16 7.44 24.62
CA SER A 52 -17.46 8.38 23.75
C SER A 52 -17.70 8.09 22.26
N VAL A 53 -17.35 9.04 21.39
CA VAL A 53 -17.32 8.85 19.93
C VAL A 53 -15.88 8.63 19.49
N VAL A 54 -15.61 7.50 18.85
CA VAL A 54 -14.33 7.19 18.22
C VAL A 54 -14.39 7.56 16.75
N ILE A 55 -13.44 8.40 16.34
CA ILE A 55 -13.19 8.80 14.96
C ILE A 55 -12.08 7.91 14.43
N VAL A 56 -12.40 7.03 13.49
CA VAL A 56 -11.47 6.08 12.87
C VAL A 56 -11.15 6.54 11.46
N ASN A 57 -9.90 6.41 11.07
CA ASN A 57 -9.44 6.80 9.75
C ASN A 57 -8.39 5.82 9.20
N VAL A 58 -8.53 5.46 7.92
CA VAL A 58 -7.53 4.65 7.21
C VAL A 58 -6.58 5.59 6.48
N ILE A 59 -5.30 5.41 6.78
CA ILE A 59 -4.17 6.09 6.17
C ILE A 59 -3.67 5.23 5.02
N VAL A 60 -3.84 5.73 3.80
CA VAL A 60 -3.44 5.06 2.57
C VAL A 60 -2.32 5.86 1.93
N ASN A 61 -1.13 5.27 1.81
CA ASN A 61 0.06 5.94 1.29
C ASN A 61 0.32 7.28 2.03
N GLY A 62 0.08 7.27 3.34
CA GLY A 62 0.17 8.40 4.26
C GLY A 62 -0.97 9.43 4.21
N VAL A 63 -1.94 9.28 3.30
CA VAL A 63 -3.13 10.13 3.23
C VAL A 63 -4.16 9.71 4.24
N LYS A 64 -4.55 10.64 5.11
CA LYS A 64 -5.74 10.49 5.93
C LYS A 64 -6.98 10.36 5.02
N GLY A 65 -7.61 9.18 5.00
CA GLY A 65 -8.83 8.90 4.26
C GLY A 65 -10.06 9.63 4.83
N SER A 66 -11.27 9.15 4.52
CA SER A 66 -12.49 9.72 5.10
C SER A 66 -12.66 9.30 6.56
N ASP A 67 -13.06 10.26 7.40
CA ASP A 67 -13.42 9.96 8.78
C ASP A 67 -14.64 9.05 8.86
N GLN A 68 -14.49 7.99 9.63
CA GLN A 68 -15.54 7.08 10.05
C GLN A 68 -15.82 7.29 11.53
N TYR A 69 -17.07 7.10 11.93
CA TYR A 69 -17.51 7.40 13.29
C TYR A 69 -18.18 6.15 13.89
N VAL A 70 -17.78 5.80 15.10
CA VAL A 70 -18.38 4.72 15.89
C VAL A 70 -18.47 5.16 17.35
N SER A 71 -19.52 4.74 18.06
CA SER A 71 -19.64 5.00 19.49
C SER A 71 -19.05 3.85 20.28
N ALA A 72 -18.28 4.16 21.33
CA ALA A 72 -17.89 3.18 22.33
C ALA A 72 -19.10 2.83 23.20
N ASP A 73 -19.27 1.54 23.51
CA ASP A 73 -20.31 1.07 24.42
C ASP A 73 -20.09 1.60 25.86
N PRO A 74 -21.05 1.43 26.79
CA PRO A 74 -20.88 1.91 28.17
C PRO A 74 -19.71 1.29 28.93
N THR A 75 -19.15 0.18 28.43
CA THR A 75 -17.97 -0.49 28.98
C THR A 75 -16.67 -0.11 28.26
N GLY A 76 -16.75 0.72 27.21
CA GLY A 76 -15.62 1.25 26.46
C GLY A 76 -15.24 0.48 25.20
N ASN A 77 -15.97 -0.58 24.79
CA ASN A 77 -15.61 -1.33 23.59
C ASN A 77 -16.22 -0.69 22.34
N TRP A 78 -15.49 -0.72 21.23
CA TRP A 78 -15.98 -0.28 19.92
C TRP A 78 -15.54 -1.23 18.80
N SER A 79 -16.33 -1.27 17.72
CA SER A 79 -16.08 -2.11 16.55
C SER A 79 -16.62 -1.44 15.29
N ILE A 80 -15.82 -1.37 14.22
CA ILE A 80 -16.22 -0.77 12.95
C ILE A 80 -15.72 -1.61 11.76
N SER A 81 -16.60 -1.84 10.79
CA SER A 81 -16.24 -2.46 9.52
C SER A 81 -15.92 -1.38 8.49
N ILE A 82 -14.69 -1.40 7.96
CA ILE A 82 -14.26 -0.51 6.88
C ILE A 82 -14.02 -1.35 5.63
N PRO A 83 -14.83 -1.19 4.56
CA PRO A 83 -14.62 -1.93 3.32
C PRO A 83 -13.36 -1.45 2.59
N GLY A 84 -12.66 -2.37 1.93
CA GLY A 84 -11.50 -2.05 1.09
C GLY A 84 -10.20 -1.81 1.86
N LEU A 85 -10.08 -2.28 3.11
CA LEU A 85 -8.78 -2.32 3.77
C LEU A 85 -7.82 -3.22 2.99
N MET A 86 -6.55 -2.84 2.96
CA MET A 86 -5.47 -3.60 2.32
C MET A 86 -4.32 -3.83 3.30
N PRO A 87 -3.60 -4.97 3.19
CA PRO A 87 -2.32 -5.17 3.85
C PRO A 87 -1.40 -3.95 3.85
N GLY A 88 -0.73 -3.68 4.97
CA GLY A 88 0.23 -2.57 5.11
C GLY A 88 -0.39 -1.19 5.35
N GLN A 89 -1.71 -1.03 5.19
CA GLN A 89 -2.36 0.25 5.49
C GLN A 89 -2.31 0.56 6.99
N SER A 90 -2.10 1.83 7.34
CA SER A 90 -2.16 2.28 8.73
C SER A 90 -3.58 2.75 9.08
N VAL A 91 -4.13 2.30 10.20
CA VAL A 91 -5.40 2.75 10.76
C VAL A 91 -5.11 3.64 11.94
N SER A 92 -5.85 4.74 12.09
CA SER A 92 -5.75 5.65 13.23
C SER A 92 -7.11 5.84 13.90
N ALA A 93 -7.09 6.09 15.21
CA ALA A 93 -8.28 6.35 16.01
C ALA A 93 -8.06 7.50 17.00
N VAL A 94 -9.09 8.35 17.16
CA VAL A 94 -9.17 9.39 18.18
C VAL A 94 -10.53 9.31 18.86
N SER A 95 -10.57 9.25 20.18
CA SER A 95 -11.81 9.34 20.95
C SER A 95 -12.14 10.80 21.31
N VAL A 96 -13.44 11.11 21.32
CA VAL A 96 -14.02 12.38 21.75
C VAL A 96 -15.05 12.10 22.84
N ASP A 97 -14.83 12.65 24.05
CA ASP A 97 -15.73 12.49 25.18
C ASP A 97 -17.01 13.35 25.03
N GLN A 98 -17.92 13.27 26.01
CA GLN A 98 -19.16 14.03 25.99
C GLN A 98 -18.96 15.55 26.17
N ALA A 99 -17.83 15.96 26.76
CA ALA A 99 -17.46 17.36 26.95
C ALA A 99 -16.72 17.95 25.72
N GLY A 100 -16.33 17.11 24.77
CA GLY A 100 -15.60 17.48 23.56
C GLY A 100 -14.07 17.39 23.68
N ASN A 101 -13.52 16.86 24.78
CA ASN A 101 -12.09 16.60 24.89
C ASN A 101 -11.69 15.46 23.96
N ARG A 102 -10.46 15.52 23.45
CA ARG A 102 -9.96 14.58 22.43
C ARG A 102 -8.75 13.83 22.95
N SER A 103 -8.73 12.53 22.70
CA SER A 103 -7.60 11.64 23.04
C SER A 103 -6.34 12.00 22.22
N ILE A 104 -5.21 11.41 22.62
CA ILE A 104 -4.08 11.21 21.70
C ILE A 104 -4.49 10.24 20.57
N VAL A 105 -3.74 10.24 19.46
CA VAL A 105 -3.99 9.34 18.34
C VAL A 105 -3.44 7.95 18.66
N ALA A 106 -4.27 6.92 18.53
CA ALA A 106 -3.82 5.53 18.45
C ALA A 106 -3.66 5.13 16.98
N THR A 107 -2.67 4.29 16.68
CA THR A 107 -2.40 3.79 15.33
C THR A 107 -2.13 2.29 15.36
N GLU A 108 -2.58 1.58 14.33
CA GLU A 108 -2.29 0.17 14.10
C GLU A 108 -2.12 -0.08 12.60
N THR A 109 -1.42 -1.14 12.20
CA THR A 109 -1.23 -1.47 10.78
C THR A 109 -2.01 -2.73 10.44
N VAL A 110 -2.69 -2.72 9.30
CA VAL A 110 -3.35 -3.92 8.75
C VAL A 110 -2.24 -4.93 8.46
N PRO A 111 -2.25 -6.11 9.08
CA PRO A 111 -1.18 -7.07 8.92
C PRO A 111 -1.09 -7.48 7.47
N ASP A 112 0.14 -7.54 6.98
CA ASP A 112 0.41 -8.18 5.71
C ASP A 112 0.54 -9.69 5.92
N ALA A 113 -0.54 -10.38 5.56
CA ALA A 113 -0.60 -11.84 5.56
C ALA A 113 -0.21 -12.43 4.20
N THR A 114 0.13 -11.60 3.20
CA THR A 114 0.88 -12.11 2.06
C THR A 114 2.16 -12.68 2.65
N PRO A 115 2.47 -13.96 2.39
CA PRO A 115 3.74 -14.49 2.84
C PRO A 115 4.80 -13.54 2.29
N SER A 116 5.60 -12.92 3.17
CA SER A 116 6.93 -12.48 2.76
C SER A 116 7.51 -13.72 2.14
N ALA A 117 7.57 -13.75 0.81
CA ALA A 117 8.13 -14.85 0.09
C ALA A 117 9.63 -14.74 0.37
N SER A 118 10.02 -15.21 1.55
CA SER A 118 11.28 -15.88 1.75
C SER A 118 11.22 -17.05 0.79
N PHE A 119 11.51 -16.77 -0.48
CA PHE A 119 11.84 -17.78 -1.44
C PHE A 119 13.07 -18.44 -0.86
N VAL A 120 12.85 -19.52 -0.11
CA VAL A 120 13.86 -20.57 -0.05
C VAL A 120 13.95 -20.98 -1.51
N SER A 121 14.95 -20.47 -2.22
CA SER A 121 15.31 -20.98 -3.53
C SER A 121 15.30 -22.49 -3.38
N LYS A 122 14.27 -23.17 -3.90
CA LYS A 122 14.26 -24.61 -3.93
C LYS A 122 15.24 -24.93 -5.04
N GLN A 123 16.52 -24.99 -4.66
CA GLN A 123 17.61 -25.26 -5.56
C GLN A 123 17.44 -26.70 -6.01
N TYR A 124 16.70 -26.90 -7.10
CA TYR A 124 16.70 -28.18 -7.79
C TYR A 124 18.04 -28.27 -8.52
N VAL A 125 19.00 -28.95 -7.89
CA VAL A 125 20.24 -29.32 -8.55
C VAL A 125 19.90 -30.31 -9.66
N ASP A 126 20.30 -29.97 -10.88
CA ASP A 126 20.25 -30.83 -12.05
C ASP A 126 20.81 -32.22 -11.74
N ASN A 127 20.03 -33.26 -12.04
CA ASN A 127 20.44 -34.66 -11.90
C ASN A 127 20.22 -35.46 -13.21
N VAL A 128 19.99 -34.81 -14.35
CA VAL A 128 19.72 -35.54 -15.60
C VAL A 128 20.52 -34.93 -16.76
N ALA A 129 21.48 -35.70 -17.28
CA ALA A 129 22.18 -35.35 -18.51
C ALA A 129 21.18 -35.19 -19.68
N ALA A 130 21.45 -34.23 -20.56
CA ALA A 130 20.61 -33.88 -21.71
C ALA A 130 20.02 -35.11 -22.42
N ASP A 131 18.69 -35.24 -22.42
CA ASP A 131 17.99 -36.26 -23.18
C ASP A 131 18.00 -35.87 -24.67
N THR A 132 18.38 -36.81 -25.53
CA THR A 132 18.34 -36.65 -27.00
C THR A 132 17.22 -37.50 -27.63
N GLY A 133 16.30 -38.03 -26.82
CA GLY A 133 15.16 -38.84 -27.24
C GLY A 133 13.89 -38.02 -27.48
N THR A 134 12.92 -38.63 -28.19
CA THR A 134 11.54 -38.13 -28.28
C THR A 134 10.78 -38.52 -27.02
N ASP A 135 10.56 -37.56 -26.14
CA ASP A 135 9.85 -37.69 -24.87
C ASP A 135 8.32 -37.80 -25.12
N GLY A 136 7.65 -38.67 -24.37
CA GLY A 136 6.19 -38.71 -24.33
C GLY A 136 5.61 -37.58 -23.48
N ALA A 137 4.34 -37.22 -23.72
CA ALA A 137 3.60 -36.07 -23.19
C ALA A 137 3.46 -35.93 -21.65
N THR A 138 4.25 -36.65 -20.85
CA THR A 138 4.31 -36.55 -19.39
C THR A 138 5.73 -36.37 -18.84
N ALA A 139 6.73 -36.13 -19.70
CA ALA A 139 8.09 -35.80 -19.28
C ALA A 139 8.19 -34.33 -18.87
N LYS A 140 8.74 -34.06 -17.68
CA LYS A 140 9.11 -32.70 -17.26
C LYS A 140 10.53 -32.44 -17.75
N SER A 141 10.71 -31.69 -18.83
CA SER A 141 12.00 -31.12 -19.18
C SER A 141 12.11 -29.73 -18.54
N ASN A 142 13.14 -29.50 -17.74
CA ASN A 142 13.58 -28.15 -17.35
C ASN A 142 14.58 -27.62 -18.40
N ASP A 143 14.24 -27.80 -19.68
CA ASP A 143 15.07 -27.43 -20.83
C ASP A 143 15.34 -25.91 -20.81
N ALA A 144 16.61 -25.53 -20.93
CA ALA A 144 17.06 -24.14 -21.04
C ALA A 144 16.56 -23.44 -22.31
N THR A 145 15.91 -24.17 -23.23
CA THR A 145 15.20 -23.61 -24.39
C THR A 145 13.78 -24.15 -24.49
N PRO A 146 12.77 -23.57 -23.81
CA PRO A 146 11.40 -24.03 -23.94
C PRO A 146 10.89 -23.76 -25.35
N ASN A 147 10.43 -24.80 -26.05
CA ASN A 147 9.70 -24.63 -27.30
C ASN A 147 8.24 -24.22 -26.96
N SER A 148 7.72 -23.24 -27.70
CA SER A 148 6.43 -22.58 -27.47
C SER A 148 5.16 -23.42 -27.72
N SER A 149 5.24 -24.76 -27.70
CA SER A 149 4.13 -25.64 -28.08
C SER A 149 3.61 -26.57 -26.98
N LEU A 150 4.00 -26.39 -25.72
CA LEU A 150 3.47 -27.16 -24.61
C LEU A 150 2.71 -26.23 -23.67
N ALA A 151 1.38 -26.34 -23.68
CA ALA A 151 0.52 -25.73 -22.68
C ALA A 151 0.87 -26.33 -21.32
N ASP A 152 1.37 -25.51 -20.39
CA ASP A 152 1.58 -25.92 -19.01
C ASP A 152 0.22 -26.09 -18.32
N ASP A 153 -0.07 -27.34 -17.98
CA ASP A 153 -1.24 -27.80 -17.25
C ASP A 153 -0.99 -27.65 -15.75
N SER A 154 -1.06 -26.42 -15.24
CA SER A 154 -1.55 -26.15 -13.88
C SER A 154 -1.89 -24.67 -13.74
N GLY A 155 -3.18 -24.36 -13.53
CA GLY A 155 -3.73 -23.01 -13.37
C GLY A 155 -3.31 -22.28 -12.07
N THR A 156 -2.02 -22.26 -11.77
CA THR A 156 -1.36 -21.40 -10.79
C THR A 156 0.00 -21.03 -11.38
N SER A 157 0.06 -19.93 -12.11
CA SER A 157 1.31 -19.44 -12.73
C SER A 157 2.22 -18.83 -11.67
N SER A 158 2.86 -19.68 -10.87
CA SER A 158 4.09 -19.33 -10.16
C SER A 158 5.25 -19.82 -11.02
N LEU A 159 5.53 -19.10 -12.11
CA LEU A 159 6.58 -19.48 -13.05
C LEU A 159 7.95 -19.39 -12.36
N GLU A 160 8.55 -20.56 -12.12
CA GLU A 160 9.83 -20.76 -11.48
C GLU A 160 10.98 -20.20 -12.36
N ASN A 161 11.52 -19.02 -12.05
CA ASN A 161 12.85 -18.63 -12.53
C ASN A 161 13.89 -18.89 -11.42
N SER A 162 14.77 -19.85 -11.69
CA SER A 162 15.80 -20.30 -10.76
C SER A 162 16.85 -19.22 -10.52
N SER A 163 16.85 -18.66 -9.31
CA SER A 163 17.92 -17.85 -8.73
C SER A 163 19.33 -18.39 -9.05
N GLY A 164 20.17 -17.58 -9.72
CA GLY A 164 21.63 -17.69 -9.56
C GLY A 164 22.52 -17.47 -10.80
N VAL A 165 21.97 -17.24 -11.99
CA VAL A 165 22.74 -16.90 -13.19
C VAL A 165 22.13 -15.63 -13.77
N ALA A 166 22.95 -14.70 -14.29
CA ALA A 166 22.48 -13.54 -15.03
C ALA A 166 21.42 -13.99 -16.05
N SER A 167 20.15 -13.80 -15.74
CA SER A 167 19.07 -14.41 -16.52
C SER A 167 18.97 -13.68 -17.85
N THR A 168 18.79 -14.48 -18.90
CA THR A 168 18.39 -13.99 -20.20
C THR A 168 17.00 -13.37 -20.09
N PRO A 169 16.68 -12.34 -20.89
CA PRO A 169 15.31 -11.82 -21.03
C PRO A 169 14.25 -12.92 -21.10
N SER A 170 13.22 -12.81 -20.29
CA SER A 170 12.08 -13.72 -20.18
C SER A 170 10.81 -13.03 -20.66
N THR A 171 9.80 -13.83 -21.05
CA THR A 171 8.49 -13.31 -21.45
C THR A 171 7.41 -14.07 -20.72
N PHE A 172 6.60 -13.35 -19.95
CA PHE A 172 5.47 -13.85 -19.18
C PHE A 172 4.17 -13.50 -19.92
N ASN A 173 3.23 -14.44 -19.97
CA ASN A 173 1.91 -14.19 -20.54
C ASN A 173 0.85 -14.48 -19.47
N GLY A 174 0.16 -13.43 -19.04
CA GLY A 174 -0.92 -13.49 -18.08
C GLY A 174 -2.19 -14.11 -18.65
N SER A 175 -3.05 -14.60 -17.75
CA SER A 175 -4.31 -15.23 -18.09
C SER A 175 -5.49 -14.31 -17.78
N SER A 176 -6.59 -14.85 -17.25
CA SER A 176 -7.73 -14.07 -16.74
C SER A 176 -7.85 -14.14 -15.22
N ALA A 177 -6.85 -14.74 -14.56
CA ALA A 177 -6.77 -14.90 -13.12
C ALA A 177 -5.79 -13.89 -12.55
N ASP A 178 -5.95 -13.55 -11.27
CA ASP A 178 -5.03 -12.67 -10.57
C ASP A 178 -3.66 -13.36 -10.41
N GLU A 179 -2.63 -12.78 -11.01
CA GLU A 179 -1.29 -13.36 -11.08
C GLU A 179 -0.23 -12.47 -10.45
N VAL A 180 0.88 -13.09 -10.04
CA VAL A 180 2.06 -12.35 -9.58
C VAL A 180 3.23 -12.73 -10.47
N PHE A 181 3.79 -11.74 -11.16
CA PHE A 181 4.93 -11.89 -12.04
C PHE A 181 6.23 -11.46 -11.36
N GLN A 182 7.30 -12.23 -11.56
CA GLN A 182 8.63 -11.89 -11.09
C GLN A 182 9.68 -12.37 -12.10
N GLY A 183 10.25 -11.44 -12.87
CA GLY A 183 11.28 -11.71 -13.88
C GLY A 183 12.65 -12.04 -13.31
N ASN A 184 12.97 -11.44 -12.17
CA ASN A 184 14.30 -11.38 -11.58
C ASN A 184 15.27 -10.60 -12.48
N ALA A 185 16.52 -11.07 -12.67
CA ALA A 185 17.48 -10.35 -13.49
C ALA A 185 17.16 -10.51 -15.00
N GLY A 186 17.56 -9.56 -15.82
CA GLY A 186 17.27 -9.59 -17.26
C GLY A 186 16.50 -8.34 -17.67
N ASN A 187 16.08 -8.26 -18.92
CA ASN A 187 15.12 -7.24 -19.34
C ASN A 187 13.86 -8.00 -19.76
N ASP A 188 12.96 -8.21 -18.83
CA ASP A 188 11.83 -9.10 -18.97
C ASP A 188 10.62 -8.41 -19.60
N THR A 189 9.68 -9.20 -20.10
CA THR A 189 8.43 -8.71 -20.70
C THR A 189 7.23 -9.39 -20.05
N TYR A 190 6.37 -8.60 -19.41
CA TYR A 190 5.12 -9.05 -18.80
C TYR A 190 3.94 -8.67 -19.71
N ASN A 191 3.32 -9.66 -20.35
CA ASN A 191 2.10 -9.45 -21.13
C ASN A 191 0.89 -9.68 -20.21
N MET A 192 0.31 -8.61 -19.66
CA MET A 192 -0.81 -8.69 -18.71
C MET A 192 -2.07 -9.29 -19.34
N GLY A 193 -2.93 -9.88 -18.51
CA GLY A 193 -4.17 -10.52 -18.95
C GLY A 193 -5.10 -9.56 -19.71
N THR A 194 -5.47 -9.88 -20.95
CA THR A 194 -6.38 -9.01 -21.75
C THR A 194 -7.88 -9.23 -21.45
N THR A 195 -8.21 -10.27 -20.69
CA THR A 195 -9.59 -10.72 -20.44
C THR A 195 -10.02 -10.62 -18.97
N GLY A 196 -9.15 -10.11 -18.10
CA GLY A 196 -9.39 -9.92 -16.66
C GLY A 196 -8.17 -10.31 -15.82
N GLY A 197 -8.27 -10.14 -14.51
CA GLY A 197 -7.18 -10.36 -13.55
C GLY A 197 -6.67 -9.05 -12.96
N SER A 198 -6.51 -9.00 -11.64
CA SER A 198 -5.76 -7.95 -10.93
C SER A 198 -4.36 -8.48 -10.69
N ASP A 199 -3.49 -8.21 -11.65
CA ASP A 199 -2.17 -8.81 -11.68
C ASP A 199 -1.13 -7.92 -11.00
N THR A 200 -0.11 -8.51 -10.38
CA THR A 200 0.99 -7.80 -9.71
C THR A 200 2.32 -8.09 -10.39
N ILE A 201 3.05 -7.05 -10.77
CA ILE A 201 4.46 -7.16 -11.17
C ILE A 201 5.32 -6.85 -9.95
N TYR A 202 6.05 -7.85 -9.48
CA TYR A 202 6.84 -7.79 -8.24
C TYR A 202 8.34 -7.71 -8.53
N PHE A 203 9.00 -6.70 -7.97
CA PHE A 203 10.43 -6.49 -8.09
C PHE A 203 11.16 -6.75 -6.77
N ALA A 204 11.87 -7.87 -6.71
CA ALA A 204 12.70 -8.21 -5.56
C ALA A 204 14.05 -7.49 -5.58
N LEU A 205 14.66 -7.32 -4.41
CA LEU A 205 16.04 -6.84 -4.32
C LEU A 205 17.06 -7.96 -4.55
N LEU A 206 17.56 -8.08 -5.78
CA LEU A 206 18.54 -9.12 -6.16
C LEU A 206 19.98 -8.71 -5.89
N ASN A 207 20.31 -7.45 -6.16
CA ASN A 207 21.63 -6.86 -5.98
C ASN A 207 21.54 -5.37 -5.62
N ALA A 208 21.82 -5.07 -4.36
CA ALA A 208 21.80 -3.71 -3.82
C ALA A 208 22.85 -2.77 -4.42
N SER A 209 23.85 -3.28 -5.15
CA SER A 209 24.83 -2.43 -5.84
C SER A 209 24.35 -1.94 -7.22
N HIS A 210 23.21 -2.44 -7.71
CA HIS A 210 22.66 -2.07 -9.01
C HIS A 210 21.52 -1.06 -8.85
N ASP A 211 21.43 -0.09 -9.78
CA ASP A 211 20.41 0.97 -9.74
C ASP A 211 18.97 0.41 -9.76
N THR A 212 18.74 -0.68 -10.51
CA THR A 212 17.44 -1.36 -10.60
C THR A 212 17.25 -2.46 -9.55
N GLY A 213 18.14 -2.55 -8.56
CA GLY A 213 18.17 -3.67 -7.61
C GLY A 213 18.55 -5.00 -8.25
N GLY A 214 19.07 -4.99 -9.48
CA GLY A 214 19.49 -6.19 -10.22
C GLY A 214 18.44 -6.75 -11.19
N ASN A 215 17.24 -6.16 -11.28
CA ASN A 215 16.15 -6.65 -12.13
C ASN A 215 16.26 -6.21 -13.60
N GLY A 216 17.31 -5.47 -13.97
CA GLY A 216 17.41 -4.83 -15.29
C GLY A 216 16.26 -3.86 -15.59
N ILE A 217 15.92 -3.71 -16.88
CA ILE A 217 14.86 -2.79 -17.35
C ILE A 217 13.76 -3.62 -18.01
N ASP A 218 12.65 -3.76 -17.29
CA ASP A 218 11.53 -4.61 -17.72
C ASP A 218 10.48 -3.82 -18.49
N GLN A 219 9.60 -4.56 -19.16
CA GLN A 219 8.47 -4.02 -19.92
C GLN A 219 7.18 -4.71 -19.53
N ALA A 220 6.08 -3.95 -19.46
CA ALA A 220 4.73 -4.49 -19.34
C ALA A 220 3.87 -4.06 -20.53
N ASN A 221 3.20 -5.01 -21.15
CA ASN A 221 2.17 -4.78 -22.15
C ASN A 221 0.80 -4.98 -21.50
N ASN A 222 -0.18 -4.17 -21.90
CA ASN A 222 -1.57 -4.29 -21.44
C ASN A 222 -1.82 -3.95 -19.96
N PHE A 223 -0.88 -3.29 -19.28
CA PHE A 223 -1.07 -2.85 -17.89
C PHE A 223 -2.30 -1.96 -17.74
N LYS A 224 -3.23 -2.38 -16.89
CA LYS A 224 -4.55 -1.77 -16.75
C LYS A 224 -4.57 -0.77 -15.61
N ILE A 225 -4.64 0.51 -15.97
CA ILE A 225 -4.88 1.60 -15.01
C ILE A 225 -6.33 1.57 -14.49
N GLY A 226 -6.50 1.64 -13.18
CA GLY A 226 -7.78 1.68 -12.50
C GLY A 226 -7.60 1.68 -10.97
N LYS A 227 -8.56 2.21 -10.23
CA LYS A 227 -8.50 2.19 -8.76
C LYS A 227 -8.74 0.76 -8.27
N ILE A 228 -7.76 0.15 -7.60
CA ILE A 228 -7.79 -1.25 -7.13
C ILE A 228 -9.06 -1.57 -6.33
N GLU A 229 -9.53 -0.64 -5.50
CA GLU A 229 -10.76 -0.82 -4.71
C GLU A 229 -12.04 -1.04 -5.53
N THR A 230 -12.04 -0.62 -6.81
CA THR A 230 -13.27 -0.53 -7.62
C THR A 230 -13.15 -1.14 -9.01
N ASP A 231 -11.94 -1.31 -9.54
CA ASP A 231 -11.67 -2.03 -10.78
C ASP A 231 -10.97 -3.34 -10.46
N ALA A 232 -11.72 -4.44 -10.52
CA ALA A 232 -11.23 -5.78 -10.22
C ALA A 232 -10.19 -6.31 -11.22
N ASN A 233 -9.86 -5.54 -12.27
CA ASN A 233 -8.81 -5.88 -13.22
C ASN A 233 -7.74 -4.77 -13.27
N ALA A 234 -7.65 -3.93 -12.25
CA ALA A 234 -6.55 -2.98 -12.16
C ALA A 234 -5.29 -3.71 -11.70
N ASP A 235 -4.19 -3.45 -12.40
CA ASP A 235 -2.92 -4.11 -12.15
C ASP A 235 -2.09 -3.32 -11.11
N VAL A 236 -1.12 -3.99 -10.50
CA VAL A 236 -0.27 -3.48 -9.43
C VAL A 236 1.19 -3.60 -9.82
N ILE A 237 1.96 -2.56 -9.50
CA ILE A 237 3.42 -2.56 -9.55
C ILE A 237 3.90 -2.55 -8.10
N ASP A 238 4.72 -3.52 -7.74
CA ASP A 238 5.27 -3.62 -6.40
C ASP A 238 6.80 -3.52 -6.41
N ILE A 239 7.29 -2.43 -5.82
CA ILE A 239 8.72 -2.08 -5.72
C ILE A 239 9.18 -1.87 -4.27
N HIS A 240 8.40 -2.32 -3.28
CA HIS A 240 8.69 -2.05 -1.86
C HIS A 240 10.09 -2.53 -1.43
N GLU A 241 10.51 -3.72 -1.89
CA GLU A 241 11.85 -4.26 -1.57
C GLU A 241 12.99 -3.44 -2.18
N LEU A 242 12.74 -2.64 -3.21
CA LEU A 242 13.79 -1.85 -3.85
C LEU A 242 14.16 -0.61 -3.02
N LEU A 243 13.27 -0.11 -2.17
CA LEU A 243 13.36 1.22 -1.56
C LEU A 243 13.52 1.22 -0.02
N ASN A 244 13.71 0.05 0.60
CA ASN A 244 14.11 -0.14 2.01
C ASN A 244 13.30 0.68 3.04
N ASP A 245 11.99 0.79 2.86
CA ASP A 245 11.05 1.51 3.76
C ASP A 245 11.44 2.98 4.02
N LYS A 246 12.14 3.62 3.08
CA LYS A 246 12.64 5.01 3.25
C LYS A 246 11.61 6.08 2.93
N ILE A 247 10.43 5.72 2.44
CA ILE A 247 9.46 6.66 1.92
C ILE A 247 8.46 7.06 3.01
N SER A 248 8.32 8.36 3.21
CA SER A 248 7.31 8.98 4.08
C SER A 248 6.03 9.31 3.30
N ASN A 249 4.95 9.66 4.00
CA ASN A 249 3.63 9.99 3.45
C ASN A 249 3.64 10.50 2.00
N ALA A 250 3.08 9.74 1.05
CA ALA A 250 3.21 10.04 -0.37
C ALA A 250 2.24 11.12 -0.89
N LEU A 251 1.05 11.29 -0.27
CA LEU A 251 0.06 12.26 -0.77
C LEU A 251 -0.44 13.26 0.29
N HIS A 252 -0.84 14.42 -0.22
CA HIS A 252 -1.40 15.53 0.51
C HIS A 252 -2.76 15.90 -0.07
N THR A 253 -3.77 16.00 0.81
CA THR A 253 -5.09 16.54 0.46
C THR A 253 -5.18 17.96 0.96
N ASP A 254 -5.38 18.91 0.05
CA ASP A 254 -5.51 20.32 0.41
C ASP A 254 -6.89 20.63 1.05
N SER A 255 -7.07 21.87 1.51
CA SER A 255 -8.33 22.33 2.12
C SER A 255 -9.54 22.29 1.18
N THR A 256 -9.33 22.09 -0.12
CA THR A 256 -10.40 21.96 -1.14
C THR A 256 -10.74 20.51 -1.45
N GLY A 257 -10.04 19.55 -0.84
CA GLY A 257 -10.20 18.11 -1.10
C GLY A 257 -9.40 17.62 -2.32
N LYS A 258 -8.53 18.46 -2.90
CA LYS A 258 -7.68 18.04 -4.02
C LYS A 258 -6.48 17.27 -3.48
N VAL A 259 -6.30 16.05 -4.00
CA VAL A 259 -5.17 15.19 -3.67
C VAL A 259 -4.00 15.47 -4.61
N THR A 260 -2.81 15.63 -4.05
CA THR A 260 -1.53 15.91 -4.74
C THR A 260 -0.42 15.09 -4.08
N LEU A 261 0.75 14.96 -4.71
CA LEU A 261 1.92 14.42 -4.01
C LEU A 261 2.28 15.34 -2.84
N ASP A 262 2.57 14.78 -1.67
CA ASP A 262 2.91 15.58 -0.49
C ASP A 262 4.27 16.27 -0.69
N PRO A 263 4.34 17.61 -0.73
CA PRO A 263 5.60 18.32 -0.92
C PRO A 263 6.58 18.16 0.24
N SER A 264 6.10 17.72 1.41
CA SER A 264 6.94 17.40 2.57
C SER A 264 7.43 15.95 2.58
N SER A 265 6.93 15.13 1.67
CA SER A 265 7.42 13.77 1.45
C SER A 265 8.75 13.75 0.72
N ASN A 266 9.45 12.64 0.89
CA ASN A 266 10.62 12.31 0.09
C ASN A 266 10.31 11.36 -1.08
N LEU A 267 9.05 11.02 -1.36
CA LEU A 267 8.71 10.05 -2.42
C LEU A 267 9.37 10.41 -3.77
N THR A 268 9.28 11.67 -4.18
CA THR A 268 9.86 12.13 -5.47
C THR A 268 11.39 12.17 -5.49
N GLU A 269 12.04 11.93 -4.35
CA GLU A 269 13.49 11.72 -4.29
C GLU A 269 13.86 10.29 -4.68
N TYR A 270 12.95 9.32 -4.53
CA TYR A 270 13.18 7.89 -4.75
C TYR A 270 12.45 7.32 -5.95
N VAL A 271 11.28 7.85 -6.31
CA VAL A 271 10.44 7.35 -7.40
C VAL A 271 10.10 8.48 -8.36
N ASN A 272 10.28 8.22 -9.65
CA ASN A 272 9.89 9.13 -10.72
C ASN A 272 9.11 8.36 -11.79
N VAL A 273 8.01 8.93 -12.27
CA VAL A 273 7.20 8.33 -13.33
C VAL A 273 7.04 9.35 -14.43
N THR A 274 7.49 9.01 -15.63
CA THR A 274 7.48 9.93 -16.79
C THR A 274 6.74 9.32 -17.96
N TYR A 275 6.18 10.16 -18.84
CA TYR A 275 5.48 9.73 -20.04
C TYR A 275 6.16 10.36 -21.26
N ASP A 276 6.62 9.54 -22.20
CA ASP A 276 7.41 9.99 -23.35
C ASP A 276 6.55 10.38 -24.57
N GLY A 277 5.22 10.25 -24.46
CA GLY A 277 4.27 10.44 -25.56
C GLY A 277 3.70 9.13 -26.12
N THR A 278 4.25 7.98 -25.72
CA THR A 278 3.76 6.65 -26.07
C THR A 278 3.73 5.74 -24.84
N ASN A 279 4.84 5.63 -24.11
CA ASN A 279 5.03 4.74 -22.97
C ASN A 279 5.19 5.53 -21.66
N THR A 280 4.85 4.87 -20.55
CA THR A 280 5.15 5.38 -19.20
C THR A 280 6.39 4.66 -18.64
N HIS A 281 7.37 5.42 -18.17
CA HIS A 281 8.59 4.93 -17.53
C HIS A 281 8.47 5.06 -16.03
N VAL A 282 8.54 3.94 -15.30
CA VAL A 282 8.63 3.89 -13.85
C VAL A 282 10.10 3.76 -13.47
N GLN A 283 10.60 4.76 -12.75
CA GLN A 283 12.02 4.91 -12.44
C GLN A 283 12.23 4.98 -10.95
N ILE A 284 13.35 4.43 -10.49
CA ILE A 284 13.77 4.54 -9.10
C ILE A 284 15.17 5.11 -8.96
N ASP A 285 15.39 5.77 -7.84
CA ASP A 285 16.68 6.12 -7.27
C ASP A 285 16.75 5.53 -5.86
N ARG A 286 17.56 4.49 -5.66
CA ARG A 286 17.55 3.67 -4.44
C ARG A 286 18.14 4.36 -3.22
N ASP A 287 19.06 5.32 -3.39
CA ASP A 287 19.59 6.12 -2.29
C ASP A 287 19.01 7.54 -2.24
N GLY A 288 18.07 7.82 -3.14
CA GLY A 288 17.32 9.05 -3.23
C GLY A 288 18.16 10.22 -3.71
N LYS A 289 17.52 11.35 -4.01
CA LYS A 289 18.18 12.55 -4.55
C LYS A 289 19.42 13.05 -3.79
N ALA A 290 19.52 12.79 -2.49
CA ALA A 290 20.68 13.16 -1.66
C ALA A 290 21.83 12.14 -1.73
N GLY A 291 21.52 10.91 -2.14
CA GLY A 291 22.48 9.87 -2.46
C GLY A 291 23.30 10.18 -3.71
N THR A 292 24.39 9.44 -3.87
CA THR A 292 25.30 9.59 -5.02
C THR A 292 25.69 8.26 -5.63
N THR A 293 25.13 7.16 -5.09
CA THR A 293 25.46 5.79 -5.48
C THR A 293 24.58 5.35 -6.63
N HIS A 294 23.31 5.74 -6.58
CA HIS A 294 22.32 5.43 -7.60
C HIS A 294 21.82 6.71 -8.25
N THR A 295 21.17 6.54 -9.39
CA THR A 295 20.48 7.60 -10.10
C THR A 295 19.20 7.05 -10.69
N PHE A 296 18.22 7.92 -10.93
CA PHE A 296 16.96 7.54 -11.56
C PHE A 296 17.17 6.68 -12.81
N THR A 297 16.72 5.43 -12.71
CA THR A 297 16.83 4.42 -13.76
C THR A 297 15.49 3.73 -13.92
N ASP A 298 15.10 3.44 -15.16
CA ASP A 298 13.90 2.66 -15.46
C ASP A 298 14.00 1.27 -14.82
N VAL A 299 12.97 0.90 -14.06
CA VAL A 299 12.76 -0.49 -13.62
C VAL A 299 11.66 -1.17 -14.42
N LEU A 300 10.69 -0.39 -14.90
CA LEU A 300 9.58 -0.89 -15.68
C LEU A 300 9.11 0.17 -16.70
N ILE A 301 8.91 -0.27 -17.94
CA ILE A 301 8.28 0.52 -19.00
C ILE A 301 6.89 -0.05 -19.26
N LEU A 302 5.85 0.76 -19.04
CA LEU A 302 4.47 0.43 -19.37
C LEU A 302 4.19 0.84 -20.81
N ASN A 303 4.10 -0.15 -21.70
CA ASN A 303 3.92 0.08 -23.12
C ASN A 303 2.49 0.52 -23.45
N ASP A 304 2.37 1.61 -24.22
CA ASP A 304 1.09 2.21 -24.64
C ASP A 304 0.15 2.62 -23.48
N VAL A 305 0.71 2.80 -22.28
CA VAL A 305 -0.03 3.26 -21.10
C VAL A 305 0.35 4.71 -20.81
N LYS A 306 -0.66 5.58 -20.71
CA LYS A 306 -0.50 6.95 -20.23
C LYS A 306 -0.91 7.04 -18.77
N THR A 307 0.05 7.23 -17.86
CA THR A 307 -0.20 7.48 -16.44
C THR A 307 0.88 8.39 -15.86
N ASP A 308 0.76 8.74 -14.58
CA ASP A 308 1.75 9.48 -13.81
C ASP A 308 1.84 8.93 -12.37
N LEU A 309 2.86 9.38 -11.63
CA LEU A 309 3.10 8.92 -10.25
C LEU A 309 1.89 9.17 -9.34
N LEU A 310 1.25 10.34 -9.47
CA LEU A 310 0.10 10.70 -8.66
C LEU A 310 -1.07 9.74 -8.92
N THR A 311 -1.34 9.45 -10.19
CA THR A 311 -2.40 8.54 -10.61
C THR A 311 -2.16 7.13 -10.08
N LEU A 312 -0.94 6.59 -10.22
CA LEU A 312 -0.61 5.25 -9.72
C LEU A 312 -0.78 5.13 -8.20
N ILE A 313 -0.28 6.12 -7.43
CA ILE A 313 -0.39 6.11 -5.97
C ILE A 313 -1.85 6.30 -5.52
N GLN A 314 -2.62 7.17 -6.17
CA GLN A 314 -4.05 7.39 -5.87
C GLN A 314 -4.92 6.18 -6.19
N ASN A 315 -4.54 5.43 -7.22
CA ASN A 315 -5.24 4.21 -7.62
C ASN A 315 -4.81 2.99 -6.81
N ASN A 316 -3.80 3.12 -5.93
CA ASN A 316 -3.17 2.01 -5.21
C ASN A 316 -2.48 0.99 -6.12
N GLN A 317 -2.02 1.42 -7.28
CA GLN A 317 -1.36 0.57 -8.29
C GLN A 317 0.16 0.60 -8.20
N LEU A 318 0.72 1.31 -7.24
CA LEU A 318 2.16 1.35 -6.96
C LEU A 318 2.38 1.17 -5.47
N ILE A 319 2.94 0.01 -5.11
CA ILE A 319 3.34 -0.36 -3.74
C ILE A 319 4.82 -0.01 -3.58
N ILE A 320 5.14 0.70 -2.51
CA ILE A 320 6.44 1.36 -2.25
C ILE A 320 6.88 1.18 -0.81
#